data_AF-A0A945FGD8-F1
#
_entry.id   AF-A0A945FGD8-F1
#
_cell.length_a   1.000
_cell.length_b   1.000
_cell.length_c   1.000
_cell.angle_alpha   90.00
_cell.angle_beta   90.00
_cell.angle_gamma   90.00
#
_symmetry.space_group_name_H-M   'P 1'
#
loop_
_entity.id
_entity.type
_entity.pdbx_description
1 polymer ?
#
loop_
_entity_poly.entity_id
_entity_poly.type
_entity_poly.pdbx_seq_one_letter_code
_entity_poly.pdbx_strand_id
1 'polypeptide(L)'
;MDQVLKRKDAPKESTWNAESLFESWDEWQTELESITDAIPALSNFTGKLGESPTYLADWFDAYFALIRRLRPVGIYIGMATSVDTNDTTAKANMGRAMGVFAKFSATTAFADPEMLTAGDTLLQWAEQE
;
A
#
# COMPACT_ATOMS: atom_id res chain seq x y z
N MET A 1 20.64 37.93 11.51
CA MET A 1 20.79 36.61 10.87
C MET A 1 19.61 35.80 11.36
N ASP A 2 18.70 35.39 10.47
CA ASP A 2 17.63 34.49 10.88
C ASP A 2 18.22 33.14 11.26
N GLN A 3 17.86 32.66 12.45
CA GLN A 3 18.29 31.38 12.97
C GLN A 3 17.58 30.28 12.16
N VAL A 4 18.35 29.45 11.45
CA VAL A 4 17.81 28.28 10.76
C VAL A 4 17.28 27.31 11.83
N LEU A 5 15.95 27.23 11.95
CA LEU A 5 15.27 26.31 12.85
C LEU A 5 15.57 24.87 12.44
N LYS A 6 15.87 24.00 13.41
CA LYS A 6 15.87 22.56 13.14
C LYS A 6 14.42 22.13 12.91
N ARG A 7 14.19 21.14 12.04
CA ARG A 7 12.84 20.70 11.66
C ARG A 7 11.95 20.37 12.87
N LYS A 8 12.55 19.79 13.90
CA LYS A 8 11.91 19.47 15.20
C LYS A 8 11.41 20.68 16.00
N ASP A 9 11.93 21.87 15.72
CA ASP A 9 11.63 23.13 16.42
C ASP A 9 10.64 24.00 15.61
N ALA A 10 10.12 23.50 14.47
CA ALA A 10 9.12 24.19 13.67
C ALA A 10 7.71 24.08 14.30
N PRO A 11 6.85 25.10 14.17
CA PRO A 11 5.46 25.03 14.65
C PRO A 11 4.72 23.84 14.04
N LYS A 12 3.96 23.09 14.84
CA LYS A 12 3.21 21.91 14.37
C LYS A 12 2.25 22.25 13.21
N GLU A 13 1.68 23.45 13.21
CA GLU A 13 0.84 24.01 12.14
C GLU A 13 1.56 24.15 10.79
N SER A 14 2.89 24.23 10.81
CA SER A 14 3.76 24.28 9.63
C SER A 14 4.36 22.91 9.27
N THR A 15 3.91 21.83 9.94
CA THR A 15 4.34 20.45 9.68
C THR A 15 3.21 19.62 9.07
N TRP A 16 3.57 18.55 8.38
CA TRP A 16 2.58 17.61 7.84
C TRP A 16 1.87 16.91 9.01
N ASN A 17 0.56 16.71 8.91
CA ASN A 17 -0.21 16.01 9.94
C ASN A 17 -0.05 14.48 9.80
N ALA A 18 1.13 13.94 10.12
CA ALA A 18 1.40 12.50 10.02
C ALA A 18 0.49 11.66 10.93
N GLU A 19 0.07 12.25 12.07
CA GLU A 19 -0.89 11.68 13.03
C GLU A 19 -2.27 11.43 12.40
N SER A 20 -2.61 12.06 11.26
CA SER A 20 -3.84 11.75 10.52
C SER A 20 -3.82 10.39 9.81
N LEU A 21 -2.64 9.76 9.69
CA LEU A 21 -2.49 8.43 9.10
C LEU A 21 -2.22 7.37 10.17
N PHE A 22 -1.28 7.65 11.08
CA PHE A 22 -0.93 6.79 12.21
C PHE A 22 -0.47 7.67 13.37
N GLU A 23 -0.95 7.40 14.57
CA GLU A 23 -0.59 8.14 15.78
C GLU A 23 0.86 7.86 16.21
N SER A 24 1.39 6.68 15.85
CA SER A 24 2.73 6.25 16.25
C SER A 24 3.35 5.24 15.28
N TRP A 25 4.66 5.00 15.47
CA TRP A 25 5.34 3.90 14.79
C TRP A 25 4.80 2.52 15.20
N ASP A 26 4.28 2.35 16.41
CA ASP A 26 3.74 1.08 16.87
C ASP A 26 2.43 0.74 16.13
N GLU A 27 1.57 1.73 15.92
CA GLU A 27 0.35 1.59 15.12
C GLU A 27 0.70 1.29 13.65
N TRP A 28 1.66 2.03 13.10
CA TRP A 28 2.15 1.80 11.73
C TRP A 28 2.74 0.39 11.55
N GLN A 29 3.51 -0.10 12.53
CA GLN A 29 4.08 -1.45 12.49
C GLN A 29 3.00 -2.53 12.58
N THR A 30 2.02 -2.33 13.46
CA THR A 30 0.87 -3.23 13.59
C THR A 30 0.10 -3.34 12.28
N GLU A 31 -0.15 -2.21 11.61
CA GLU A 31 -0.83 -2.20 10.32
C GLU A 31 0.01 -2.85 9.21
N LEU A 32 1.32 -2.59 9.18
CA LEU A 32 2.23 -3.23 8.22
C LEU A 32 2.23 -4.77 8.38
N GLU A 33 2.25 -5.26 9.61
CA GLU A 33 2.19 -6.69 9.92
C GLU A 33 0.84 -7.29 9.50
N SER A 34 -0.27 -6.63 9.83
CA SER A 34 -1.61 -7.06 9.41
C SER A 34 -1.77 -7.11 7.89
N ILE A 35 -1.21 -6.14 7.16
CA ILE A 35 -1.16 -6.17 5.69
C ILE A 35 -0.33 -7.37 5.21
N THR A 36 0.83 -7.59 5.82
CA THR A 36 1.76 -8.68 5.43
C THR A 36 1.11 -10.05 5.51
N ASP A 37 0.26 -10.26 6.51
CA ASP A 37 -0.49 -11.49 6.75
C ASP A 37 -1.70 -11.64 5.80
N ALA A 38 -2.27 -10.54 5.34
CA ALA A 38 -3.40 -10.55 4.40
C ALA A 38 -2.97 -10.75 2.93
N ILE A 39 -1.75 -10.35 2.54
CA ILE A 39 -1.25 -10.49 1.16
C ILE A 39 -1.41 -11.90 0.57
N PRO A 40 -1.03 -13.00 1.26
CA PRO A 40 -1.11 -14.36 0.69
C PRO A 40 -2.51 -14.77 0.22
N ALA A 41 -3.58 -14.19 0.78
CA ALA A 41 -4.95 -14.49 0.35
C ALA A 41 -5.21 -14.11 -1.12
N LEU A 42 -4.48 -13.13 -1.66
CA LEU A 42 -4.59 -12.72 -3.06
C LEU A 42 -4.13 -13.81 -4.04
N SER A 43 -3.24 -14.72 -3.62
CA SER A 43 -2.83 -15.85 -4.47
C SER A 43 -3.96 -16.85 -4.75
N ASN A 44 -5.03 -16.84 -3.95
CA ASN A 44 -6.19 -17.72 -4.16
C ASN A 44 -6.96 -17.41 -5.46
N PHE A 45 -6.72 -16.23 -6.05
CA PHE A 45 -7.34 -15.81 -7.30
C PHE A 45 -6.59 -16.24 -8.55
N THR A 46 -5.39 -16.81 -8.41
CA THR A 46 -4.54 -17.21 -9.53
C THR A 46 -5.25 -18.22 -10.44
N GLY A 47 -5.32 -17.91 -11.74
CA GLY A 47 -5.88 -18.77 -12.78
C GLY A 47 -7.41 -18.79 -12.84
N LYS A 48 -8.09 -17.88 -12.15
CA LYS A 48 -9.56 -17.84 -12.02
C LYS A 48 -10.21 -16.50 -12.37
N LEU A 49 -9.44 -15.46 -12.70
CA LEU A 49 -9.94 -14.12 -13.02
C LEU A 49 -10.82 -14.09 -14.28
N GLY A 50 -10.64 -15.07 -15.17
CA GLY A 50 -11.48 -15.26 -16.35
C GLY A 50 -12.67 -16.22 -16.18
N GLU A 51 -12.88 -16.81 -14.99
CA GLU A 51 -13.92 -17.83 -14.79
C GLU A 51 -15.33 -17.24 -14.67
N SER A 52 -15.48 -16.10 -14.00
CA SER A 52 -16.78 -15.42 -13.85
C SER A 52 -16.62 -13.94 -13.47
N PRO A 53 -17.62 -13.08 -13.79
CA PRO A 53 -17.59 -11.67 -13.41
C PRO A 53 -17.57 -11.48 -11.89
N THR A 54 -18.25 -12.34 -11.14
CA THR A 54 -18.25 -12.30 -9.67
C THR A 54 -16.86 -12.57 -9.10
N TYR A 55 -16.15 -13.58 -9.63
CA TYR A 55 -14.80 -13.90 -9.14
C TYR A 55 -13.78 -12.79 -9.45
N LEU A 56 -13.94 -12.12 -10.59
CA LEU A 56 -13.16 -10.93 -10.93
C LEU A 56 -13.48 -9.74 -10.01
N ALA A 57 -14.76 -9.52 -9.68
CA ALA A 57 -15.17 -8.48 -8.75
C ALA A 57 -14.58 -8.74 -7.35
N ASP A 58 -14.66 -9.98 -6.85
CA ASP A 58 -14.08 -10.40 -5.57
C ASP A 58 -12.55 -10.16 -5.54
N TRP A 59 -11.86 -10.39 -6.67
CA TRP A 59 -10.44 -10.06 -6.82
C TRP A 59 -10.19 -8.56 -6.67
N PHE A 60 -10.93 -7.71 -7.39
CA PHE A 60 -10.77 -6.26 -7.29
C PHE A 60 -11.07 -5.75 -5.89
N ASP A 61 -12.09 -6.26 -5.23
CA ASP A 61 -12.41 -5.89 -3.86
C ASP A 61 -11.28 -6.23 -2.89
N ALA A 62 -10.74 -7.45 -2.97
CA ALA A 62 -9.61 -7.88 -2.16
C ALA A 62 -8.33 -7.05 -2.45
N TYR A 63 -8.03 -6.83 -3.73
CA TYR A 63 -6.87 -6.06 -4.18
C TYR A 63 -6.96 -4.59 -3.72
N PHE A 64 -8.10 -3.92 -3.95
CA PHE A 64 -8.29 -2.54 -3.56
C PHE A 64 -8.41 -2.35 -2.05
N ALA A 65 -8.95 -3.32 -1.31
CA ALA A 65 -8.92 -3.30 0.14
C ALA A 65 -7.48 -3.23 0.67
N LEU A 66 -6.57 -4.01 0.09
CA LEU A 66 -5.15 -3.97 0.47
C LEU A 66 -4.44 -2.69 0.00
N ILE A 67 -4.72 -2.19 -1.20
CA ILE A 67 -4.16 -0.90 -1.67
C ILE A 67 -4.56 0.26 -0.76
N ARG A 68 -5.82 0.31 -0.31
CA ARG A 68 -6.33 1.37 0.57
C ARG A 68 -5.57 1.42 1.90
N ARG A 69 -5.04 0.29 2.35
CA ARG A 69 -4.23 0.13 3.58
C ARG A 69 -2.73 0.38 3.34
N LEU A 70 -2.19 -0.15 2.24
CA LEU A 70 -0.79 0.02 1.83
C LEU A 70 -0.43 1.48 1.52
N ARG A 71 -1.39 2.27 1.00
CA ARG A 71 -1.14 3.66 0.62
C ARG A 71 -0.79 4.55 1.83
N PRO A 72 -1.59 4.62 2.92
CA PRO A 72 -1.24 5.33 4.14
C PRO A 72 0.15 4.94 4.69
N VAL A 73 0.47 3.64 4.69
CA VAL A 73 1.78 3.12 5.14
C VAL A 73 2.93 3.76 4.37
N GLY A 74 2.82 3.83 3.04
CA GLY A 74 3.83 4.46 2.20
C GLY A 74 3.91 5.98 2.38
N ILE A 75 2.78 6.67 2.49
CA ILE A 75 2.75 8.12 2.72
C ILE A 75 3.40 8.48 4.07
N TYR A 76 3.12 7.70 5.12
CA TYR A 76 3.71 7.91 6.44
C TYR A 76 5.25 7.80 6.41
N ILE A 77 5.80 6.77 5.73
CA ILE A 77 7.25 6.65 5.50
C ILE A 77 7.81 7.84 4.72
N GLY A 78 7.14 8.25 3.64
CA GLY A 78 7.57 9.38 2.82
C GLY A 78 7.64 10.69 3.61
N MET A 79 6.66 10.93 4.48
CA MET A 79 6.67 12.09 5.38
C MET A 79 7.80 12.00 6.40
N ALA A 80 7.94 10.87 7.11
CA ALA A 80 8.95 10.69 8.15
C ALA A 80 10.38 10.88 7.61
N THR A 81 10.69 10.27 6.46
CA THR A 81 12.00 10.38 5.81
C THR A 81 12.28 11.76 5.22
N SER A 82 11.24 12.54 4.88
CA SER A 82 11.38 13.93 4.41
C SER A 82 11.54 14.95 5.54
N VAL A 83 11.11 14.63 6.76
CA VAL A 83 11.24 15.49 7.95
C VAL A 83 12.64 15.42 8.53
N ASP A 84 13.20 14.22 8.70
CA ASP A 84 14.59 14.03 9.14
C ASP A 84 15.25 12.86 8.40
N THR A 85 16.15 13.19 7.47
CA THR A 85 16.90 12.20 6.69
C THR A 85 17.95 11.45 7.51
N ASN A 86 18.19 11.83 8.77
CA ASN A 86 19.07 11.11 9.70
C ASN A 86 18.32 10.21 10.69
N ASP A 87 16.99 10.15 10.65
CA ASP A 87 16.19 9.25 11.48
C ASP A 87 16.46 7.78 11.08
N THR A 88 17.12 7.05 11.98
CA THR A 88 17.46 5.63 11.79
C THR A 88 16.23 4.71 11.88
N THR A 89 15.23 5.07 12.67
CA THR A 89 13.96 4.36 12.79
C THR A 89 13.17 4.46 11.49
N ALA A 90 13.06 5.67 10.92
CA ALA A 90 12.38 5.89 9.65
C ALA A 90 13.06 5.10 8.50
N LYS A 91 14.40 5.06 8.46
CA LYS A 91 15.15 4.26 7.47
C LYS A 91 14.93 2.76 7.61
N ALA A 92 14.97 2.24 8.84
CA ALA A 92 14.72 0.82 9.09
C ALA A 92 13.30 0.42 8.67
N ASN A 93 12.31 1.24 9.03
CA ASN A 93 10.91 1.00 8.68
C ASN A 93 10.66 1.17 7.17
N MET A 94 11.36 2.09 6.49
CA MET A 94 11.32 2.19 5.03
C MET A 94 11.75 0.87 4.37
N GLY A 95 12.84 0.24 4.84
CA GLY A 95 13.28 -1.05 4.33
C GLY A 95 12.23 -2.16 4.55
N ARG A 96 11.60 -2.21 5.72
CA ARG A 96 10.49 -3.14 6.01
C ARG A 96 9.32 -2.92 5.05
N ALA A 97 8.89 -1.68 4.87
CA ALA A 97 7.79 -1.32 3.98
C ALA A 97 8.08 -1.72 2.53
N MET A 98 9.30 -1.45 2.04
CA MET A 98 9.74 -1.87 0.70
C MET A 98 9.65 -3.39 0.50
N GLY A 99 10.01 -4.17 1.51
CA GLY A 99 9.86 -5.63 1.47
C GLY A 99 8.40 -6.07 1.35
N VAL A 100 7.50 -5.43 2.09
CA VAL A 100 6.05 -5.71 2.02
C VAL A 100 5.46 -5.30 0.66
N PHE A 101 5.85 -4.14 0.13
CA PHE A 101 5.44 -3.73 -1.22
C PHE A 101 5.93 -4.71 -2.29
N ALA A 102 7.18 -5.18 -2.18
CA ALA A 102 7.72 -6.18 -3.10
C ALA A 102 6.95 -7.51 -3.03
N LYS A 103 6.61 -7.96 -1.81
CA LYS A 103 5.78 -9.16 -1.59
C LYS A 103 4.39 -8.98 -2.22
N PHE A 104 3.73 -7.85 -1.99
CA PHE A 104 2.45 -7.53 -2.60
C PHE A 104 2.54 -7.58 -4.14
N SER A 105 3.48 -6.85 -4.74
CA SER A 105 3.66 -6.82 -6.19
C SER A 105 3.93 -8.20 -6.78
N ALA A 106 4.76 -9.02 -6.13
CA ALA A 106 5.04 -10.38 -6.56
C ALA A 106 3.80 -11.27 -6.47
N THR A 107 3.03 -11.17 -5.39
CA THR A 107 1.79 -11.93 -5.19
C THR A 107 0.72 -11.57 -6.21
N THR A 108 0.64 -10.31 -6.66
CA THR A 108 -0.38 -9.86 -7.62
C THR A 108 0.05 -9.88 -9.08
N ALA A 109 1.31 -10.22 -9.37
CA ALA A 109 1.88 -10.15 -10.73
C ALA A 109 1.20 -11.06 -11.75
N PHE A 110 0.44 -12.06 -11.32
CA PHE A 110 -0.33 -12.94 -12.20
C PHE A 110 -1.54 -12.24 -12.82
N ALA A 111 -2.08 -11.21 -12.15
CA ALA A 111 -3.40 -10.69 -12.49
C ALA A 111 -3.41 -9.99 -13.86
N ASP A 112 -2.41 -9.16 -14.14
CA ASP A 112 -2.30 -8.45 -15.43
C ASP A 112 -2.24 -9.40 -16.63
N PRO A 113 -1.30 -10.38 -16.71
CA PRO A 113 -1.25 -11.29 -17.85
C PRO A 113 -2.51 -12.17 -17.97
N GLU A 114 -3.12 -12.55 -16.85
CA GLU A 114 -4.34 -13.34 -16.85
C GLU A 114 -5.55 -12.55 -17.40
N MET A 115 -5.73 -11.31 -16.93
CA MET A 115 -6.77 -10.41 -17.44
C MET A 115 -6.56 -10.07 -18.92
N LEU A 116 -5.31 -9.84 -19.35
CA LEU A 116 -4.99 -9.60 -20.76
C LEU A 116 -5.34 -10.81 -21.64
N THR A 117 -5.15 -12.03 -21.13
CA THR A 117 -5.52 -13.26 -21.84
C THR A 117 -7.04 -13.42 -21.94
N ALA A 118 -7.78 -12.99 -20.91
CA ALA A 118 -9.24 -13.03 -20.86
C ALA A 118 -9.95 -11.80 -21.46
N GLY A 119 -9.21 -10.90 -22.13
CA GLY A 119 -9.66 -9.55 -22.47
C GLY A 119 -11.03 -9.45 -23.15
N ASP A 120 -11.29 -10.29 -24.16
CA ASP A 120 -12.59 -10.27 -24.88
C ASP A 120 -13.77 -10.62 -23.97
N THR A 121 -13.59 -11.61 -23.08
CA THR A 121 -14.59 -12.03 -22.10
C THR A 121 -14.87 -10.91 -21.09
N LEU A 122 -13.81 -10.25 -20.61
CA LEU A 122 -13.91 -9.15 -19.65
C LEU A 122 -14.68 -7.96 -20.23
N LEU A 123 -14.39 -7.60 -21.49
CA LEU A 123 -15.10 -6.52 -22.19
C LEU A 123 -16.59 -6.83 -22.32
N GLN A 124 -16.94 -8.07 -22.66
CA GLN A 124 -18.35 -8.48 -22.73
C GLN A 124 -19.08 -8.36 -21.39
N TRP A 125 -18.42 -8.67 -20.27
CA TRP A 125 -19.02 -8.48 -18.95
C TRP A 125 -19.25 -7.00 -18.63
N ALA A 126 -18.29 -6.14 -18.97
CA ALA A 126 -18.38 -4.70 -18.73
C ALA A 126 -19.50 -4.02 -19.55
N GLU A 127 -19.89 -4.58 -20.70
CA GLU A 127 -20.98 -4.07 -21.53
C GLU A 127 -22.38 -4.51 -21.07
N GLN A 128 -22.46 -5.48 -20.15
CA GLN A 128 -23.73 -6.08 -19.69
C GLN A 128 -24.23 -5.50 -18.35
N GLU A 129 -23.47 -4.61 -17.71
CA GLU A 129 -23.90 -3.76 -16.58
C GLU A 129 -24.51 -2.44 -17.04
#